data_AF-A0A2E9U803-F1
#
_entry.id   AF-A0A2E9U803-F1
#
_cell.length_a   1.000
_cell.length_b   1.000
_cell.length_c   1.000
_cell.angle_alpha   90.00
_cell.angle_beta   90.00
_cell.angle_gamma   90.00
#
_symmetry.space_group_name_H-M   'P 1'
#
loop_
_entity.id
_entity.type
_entity.pdbx_description
1 polymer ?
#
loop_
_entity_poly.entity_id
_entity_poly.type
_entity_poly.pdbx_seq_one_letter_code
_entity_poly.pdbx_strand_id
1 'polypeptide(L)'
;MSFLHPEVVSGWRTSNIITTTTLLTLLMASGCAGTQWGKRIAYSPGSFVEVMQAQAPEILAEDLVIPFAVTPEMVVRAKTLLERMPLLHTDIDRANRLMNALTDEDEFGLVYDSVATSPPAITVERGYGNCLALTSIFIGLAREVGLVAYYVDASNRINDLRREEEIIVDSGHIAGV
;
A
#
# COMPACT_ATOMS: atom_id res chain seq x y z
N MET A 1 -43.49 61.67 -58.26
CA MET A 1 -43.82 61.33 -56.86
C MET A 1 -42.53 61.37 -56.07
N SER A 2 -42.44 62.26 -55.09
CA SER A 2 -41.23 62.50 -54.28
C SER A 2 -41.43 62.07 -52.82
N PHE A 3 -40.30 61.77 -52.17
CA PHE A 3 -39.96 61.86 -50.73
C PHE A 3 -40.15 60.64 -49.78
N LEU A 4 -38.97 60.20 -49.27
CA LEU A 4 -38.55 59.88 -47.87
C LEU A 4 -38.66 58.44 -47.27
N HIS A 5 -37.48 57.77 -47.20
CA HIS A 5 -36.76 57.18 -46.03
C HIS A 5 -37.38 56.01 -45.18
N PRO A 6 -36.60 55.31 -44.30
CA PRO A 6 -35.76 54.12 -44.55
C PRO A 6 -36.09 52.93 -43.60
N GLU A 7 -35.46 51.75 -43.71
CA GLU A 7 -35.26 50.85 -42.55
C GLU A 7 -34.01 49.96 -42.66
N VAL A 8 -33.51 49.63 -41.48
CA VAL A 8 -32.19 49.10 -41.10
C VAL A 8 -32.26 47.58 -40.95
N VAL A 9 -31.20 46.84 -41.32
CA VAL A 9 -30.85 45.59 -40.62
C VAL A 9 -29.33 45.47 -40.52
N SER A 10 -28.83 45.54 -39.29
CA SER A 10 -27.42 45.32 -38.92
C SER A 10 -27.10 43.83 -38.83
N GLY A 11 -26.13 43.35 -39.61
CA GLY A 11 -25.57 42.01 -39.48
C GLY A 11 -24.29 42.02 -38.63
N TRP A 12 -24.32 41.39 -37.46
CA TRP A 12 -23.14 41.10 -36.64
C TRP A 12 -22.31 39.97 -37.26
N ARG A 13 -21.01 40.20 -37.41
CA ARG A 13 -19.99 39.23 -37.83
C ARG A 13 -19.10 38.94 -36.63
N THR A 14 -19.27 37.78 -36.00
CA THR A 14 -18.41 37.32 -34.90
C THR A 14 -17.17 36.62 -35.47
N SER A 15 -16.01 37.27 -35.31
CA SER A 15 -14.70 36.69 -35.62
C SER A 15 -14.20 35.88 -34.42
N ASN A 16 -13.91 34.60 -34.63
CA ASN A 16 -13.28 33.72 -33.65
C ASN A 16 -11.81 34.09 -33.46
N ILE A 17 -11.49 34.81 -32.38
CA ILE A 17 -10.13 35.04 -31.92
C ILE A 17 -9.87 34.00 -30.82
N ILE A 18 -9.19 32.90 -31.19
CA ILE A 18 -8.66 31.96 -30.21
C ILE A 18 -7.45 32.65 -29.57
N THR A 19 -7.69 33.33 -28.46
CA THR A 19 -6.68 34.04 -27.67
C THR A 19 -5.73 33.04 -27.02
N THR A 20 -4.43 33.37 -26.98
CA THR A 20 -3.33 32.63 -26.33
C THR A 20 -3.63 32.19 -24.89
N THR A 21 -4.58 32.85 -24.22
CA THR A 21 -5.13 32.48 -22.91
C THR A 21 -5.80 31.11 -22.88
N THR A 22 -6.42 30.66 -23.97
CA THR A 22 -7.06 29.32 -24.04
C THR A 22 -6.06 28.17 -24.20
N LEU A 23 -4.86 28.43 -24.73
CA LEU A 23 -3.82 27.42 -24.87
C LEU A 23 -3.05 27.21 -23.54
N LEU A 24 -2.93 28.26 -22.73
CA LEU A 24 -2.22 28.21 -21.45
C LEU A 24 -3.02 27.50 -20.34
N THR A 25 -4.35 27.53 -20.40
CA THR A 25 -5.22 26.80 -19.46
C THR A 25 -5.25 25.29 -19.72
N LEU A 26 -4.99 24.84 -20.96
CA LEU A 26 -4.95 23.40 -21.26
C LEU A 26 -3.68 22.69 -20.74
N LEU A 27 -2.52 23.36 -20.73
CA LEU A 27 -1.28 22.73 -20.26
C LEU A 27 -1.25 22.49 -18.74
N MET A 28 -1.94 23.33 -17.96
CA MET A 28 -2.02 23.21 -16.49
C MET A 28 -2.82 22.00 -15.99
N ALA A 29 -3.59 21.33 -16.85
CA ALA A 29 -4.41 20.17 -16.48
C ALA A 29 -3.67 18.82 -16.59
N SER A 30 -2.44 18.79 -17.12
CA SER A 30 -1.73 17.54 -17.44
C SER A 30 -0.79 17.02 -16.34
N GLY A 31 -0.69 17.70 -15.19
CA GLY A 31 0.32 17.42 -14.15
C GLY A 31 -0.09 16.52 -12.98
N CYS A 32 -1.36 16.13 -12.84
CA CYS A 32 -1.84 15.42 -11.63
C CYS A 32 -2.19 13.94 -11.85
N ALA A 33 -1.87 13.37 -13.01
CA ALA A 33 -1.99 11.93 -13.21
C ALA A 33 -0.80 11.24 -12.52
N GLY A 34 -0.86 11.19 -11.18
CA GLY A 34 0.05 10.42 -10.37
C GLY A 34 0.08 8.99 -10.88
N THR A 35 1.28 8.53 -11.23
CA THR A 35 1.57 7.14 -11.58
C THR A 35 0.90 6.20 -10.60
N GLN A 36 -0.13 5.49 -11.06
CA GLN A 36 -0.92 4.54 -10.28
C GLN A 36 -0.10 3.27 -10.04
N TRP A 37 0.88 3.36 -9.16
CA TRP A 37 1.79 2.28 -8.84
C TRP A 37 1.10 1.30 -7.89
N GLY A 38 0.36 0.33 -8.46
CA GLY A 38 -0.36 -0.72 -7.73
C GLY A 38 -1.49 -0.18 -6.85
N LYS A 39 -2.54 -0.98 -6.65
CA LYS A 39 -3.59 -0.62 -5.68
C LYS A 39 -2.97 -0.73 -4.28
N ARG A 40 -2.66 0.39 -3.63
CA ARG A 40 -2.18 0.38 -2.23
C ARG A 40 -3.31 -0.04 -1.31
N ILE A 41 -3.13 -1.16 -0.63
CA ILE A 41 -4.15 -1.71 0.28
C ILE A 41 -3.79 -1.32 1.72
N ALA A 42 -4.24 -0.13 2.13
CA ALA A 42 -4.01 0.41 3.47
C ALA A 42 -5.31 0.39 4.29
N TYR A 43 -5.72 -0.78 4.80
CA TYR A 43 -6.84 -0.89 5.72
C TYR A 43 -6.45 -0.49 7.14
N SER A 44 -7.34 0.23 7.83
CA SER A 44 -7.37 0.26 9.30
C SER A 44 -8.05 -1.02 9.80
N PRO A 45 -7.94 -1.38 11.09
CA PRO A 45 -8.68 -2.51 11.65
C PRO A 45 -10.19 -2.46 11.33
N GLY A 46 -10.82 -1.30 11.56
CA GLY A 46 -12.25 -1.12 11.31
C GLY A 46 -12.61 -1.19 9.83
N SER A 47 -11.83 -0.55 8.94
CA SER A 47 -12.13 -0.58 7.50
C SER A 47 -11.84 -1.94 6.86
N PHE A 48 -10.93 -2.73 7.44
CA PHE A 48 -10.75 -4.13 7.04
C PHE A 48 -12.02 -4.94 7.31
N VAL A 49 -12.56 -4.86 8.54
CA VAL A 49 -13.78 -5.58 8.93
C VAL A 49 -14.96 -5.19 8.04
N GLU A 50 -15.18 -3.88 7.84
CA GLU A 50 -16.26 -3.37 6.99
C GLU A 50 -16.18 -3.94 5.56
N VAL A 51 -15.01 -3.90 4.95
CA VAL A 51 -14.80 -4.40 3.58
C VAL A 51 -14.96 -5.93 3.51
N MET A 52 -14.47 -6.67 4.51
CA MET A 52 -14.60 -8.13 4.55
C MET A 52 -16.05 -8.55 4.75
N GLN A 53 -16.82 -7.89 5.63
CA GLN A 53 -18.24 -8.20 5.82
C GLN A 53 -19.08 -7.89 4.58
N ALA A 54 -18.71 -6.86 3.80
CA ALA A 54 -19.36 -6.59 2.52
C ALA A 54 -19.07 -7.67 1.46
N GLN A 55 -17.91 -8.33 1.54
CA GLN A 55 -17.48 -9.37 0.59
C GLN A 55 -17.92 -10.77 1.00
N ALA A 56 -17.97 -11.05 2.31
CA ALA A 56 -18.33 -12.34 2.91
C ALA A 56 -19.33 -12.10 4.06
N PRO A 57 -20.60 -11.73 3.74
CA PRO A 57 -21.61 -11.37 4.75
C PRO A 57 -22.01 -12.53 5.68
N GLU A 58 -21.68 -13.77 5.32
CA GLU A 58 -21.86 -14.96 6.13
C GLU A 58 -20.87 -15.08 7.29
N ILE A 59 -19.74 -14.37 7.25
CA ILE A 59 -18.73 -14.37 8.32
C ILE A 59 -19.08 -13.28 9.34
N LEU A 60 -19.17 -13.66 10.61
CA LEU A 60 -19.42 -12.69 11.68
C LEU A 60 -18.20 -11.79 11.90
N ALA A 61 -18.41 -10.53 12.29
CA ALA A 61 -17.31 -9.59 12.54
C ALA A 61 -16.32 -10.09 13.59
N GLU A 62 -16.82 -10.78 14.61
CA GLU A 62 -16.01 -11.34 15.69
C GLU A 62 -15.14 -12.52 15.26
N ASP A 63 -15.50 -13.21 14.17
CA ASP A 63 -14.74 -14.31 13.59
C ASP A 63 -13.69 -13.83 12.58
N LEU A 64 -13.75 -12.55 12.17
CA LEU A 64 -12.79 -11.99 11.23
C LEU A 64 -11.44 -11.73 11.91
N VAL A 65 -10.41 -12.40 11.38
CA VAL A 65 -9.04 -12.18 11.80
C VAL A 65 -8.44 -11.01 11.04
N ILE A 66 -8.04 -9.95 11.76
CA ILE A 66 -7.29 -8.83 11.18
C ILE A 66 -5.84 -9.27 10.95
N PRO A 67 -5.36 -9.37 9.70
CA PRO A 67 -4.07 -9.99 9.40
C PRO A 67 -2.88 -9.27 10.03
N PHE A 68 -2.98 -7.95 10.22
CA PHE A 68 -1.90 -7.11 10.76
C PHE A 68 -2.10 -6.74 12.24
N ALA A 69 -2.99 -7.45 12.96
CA ALA A 69 -3.18 -7.22 14.39
C ALA A 69 -1.99 -7.80 15.17
N VAL A 70 -1.22 -6.92 15.81
CA VAL A 70 -0.07 -7.26 16.65
C VAL A 70 -0.40 -7.06 18.13
N THR A 71 0.25 -7.81 19.01
CA THR A 71 -0.01 -7.69 20.46
C THR A 71 0.75 -6.51 21.07
N PRO A 72 0.32 -6.00 22.24
CA PRO A 72 1.05 -4.95 22.95
C PRO A 72 2.51 -5.31 23.24
N GLU A 73 2.82 -6.57 23.57
CA GLU A 73 4.17 -7.06 23.84
C GLU A 73 5.06 -6.95 22.61
N MET A 74 4.53 -7.32 21.43
CA MET A 74 5.23 -7.19 20.16
C MET A 74 5.52 -5.71 19.85
N VAL A 75 4.57 -4.82 20.13
CA VAL A 75 4.73 -3.37 19.94
C VAL A 75 5.80 -2.79 20.87
N VAL A 76 5.79 -3.18 22.15
CA VAL A 76 6.83 -2.79 23.11
C VAL A 76 8.20 -3.25 22.62
N ARG A 77 8.31 -4.52 22.20
CA ARG A 77 9.55 -5.05 21.64
C ARG A 77 10.03 -4.22 20.45
N ALA A 78 9.16 -3.98 19.47
CA ALA A 78 9.48 -3.17 18.29
C ALA A 78 9.95 -1.76 18.63
N LYS A 79 9.31 -1.09 19.59
CA LYS A 79 9.73 0.25 20.05
C LYS A 79 11.12 0.21 20.67
N THR A 80 11.38 -0.76 21.56
CA THR A 80 12.69 -0.95 22.18
C THR A 80 13.79 -1.24 21.14
N LEU A 81 13.49 -1.95 20.05
CA LEU A 81 14.46 -2.18 18.96
C LEU A 81 14.90 -0.87 18.30
N LEU A 82 13.93 0.03 18.05
CA LEU A 82 14.17 1.28 17.36
C LEU A 82 14.80 2.34 18.28
N GLU A 83 14.51 2.32 19.58
CA GLU A 83 15.16 3.19 20.58
C GLU A 83 16.67 2.97 20.67
N ARG A 84 17.16 1.76 20.36
CA ARG A 84 18.59 1.41 20.35
C ARG A 84 19.31 1.85 19.07
N MET A 85 18.59 2.37 18.07
CA MET A 85 19.21 2.83 16.84
C MET A 85 19.98 4.14 17.07
N PRO A 86 21.00 4.42 16.25
CA PRO A 86 21.65 5.73 16.24
C PRO A 86 20.64 6.88 16.08
N LEU A 87 20.91 8.04 16.68
CA LEU A 87 20.01 9.22 16.63
C LEU A 87 19.70 9.65 15.19
N LEU A 88 20.67 9.51 14.28
CA LEU A 88 20.47 9.74 12.86
C LEU A 88 20.09 8.43 12.19
N HIS A 89 18.82 8.31 11.80
CA HIS A 89 18.29 7.20 11.02
C HIS A 89 17.14 7.69 10.13
N THR A 90 16.92 6.99 9.02
CA THR A 90 15.81 7.21 8.10
C THR A 90 14.67 6.23 8.37
N ASP A 91 13.49 6.47 7.79
CA ASP A 91 12.39 5.51 7.84
C ASP A 91 12.72 4.18 7.14
N ILE A 92 13.61 4.20 6.14
CA ILE A 92 14.13 2.99 5.50
C ILE A 92 14.99 2.20 6.49
N ASP A 93 15.85 2.86 7.26
CA ASP A 93 16.67 2.20 8.28
C ASP A 93 15.79 1.55 9.36
N ARG A 94 14.72 2.23 9.78
CA ARG A 94 13.75 1.71 10.75
C ARG A 94 13.01 0.49 10.20
N ALA A 95 12.56 0.56 8.94
CA ALA A 95 11.92 -0.57 8.27
C ALA A 95 12.87 -1.76 8.15
N ASN A 96 14.11 -1.55 7.73
CA ASN A 96 15.13 -2.60 7.65
C ASN A 96 15.44 -3.21 9.02
N ARG A 97 15.51 -2.38 10.07
CA ARG A 97 15.73 -2.87 11.44
C ARG A 97 14.60 -3.77 11.91
N LEU A 98 13.34 -3.39 11.65
CA LEU A 98 12.19 -4.23 11.97
C LEU A 98 12.17 -5.52 11.16
N MET A 99 12.45 -5.45 9.86
CA MET A 99 12.49 -6.62 8.98
C MET A 99 13.53 -7.63 9.46
N ASN A 100 14.77 -7.17 9.70
CA ASN A 100 15.86 -8.04 10.15
C ASN A 100 15.56 -8.65 11.53
N ALA A 101 14.91 -7.89 12.42
CA ALA A 101 14.51 -8.38 13.73
C ALA A 101 13.53 -9.55 13.68
N LEU A 102 12.78 -9.73 12.59
CA LEU A 102 11.82 -10.84 12.49
C LEU A 102 12.51 -12.20 12.56
N THR A 103 13.66 -12.35 11.92
CA THR A 103 14.39 -13.64 11.81
C THR A 103 15.65 -13.69 12.66
N ASP A 104 16.05 -12.58 13.28
CA ASP A 104 17.15 -12.53 14.23
C ASP A 104 16.79 -13.30 15.50
N GLU A 105 17.62 -14.29 15.88
CA GLU A 105 17.40 -15.23 16.99
C GLU A 105 17.27 -14.54 18.35
N ASP A 106 18.01 -13.45 18.56
CA ASP A 106 17.96 -12.67 19.81
C ASP A 106 16.75 -11.71 19.83
N GLU A 107 16.15 -11.47 18.65
CA GLU A 107 14.94 -10.72 18.48
C GLU A 107 13.74 -11.66 18.27
N PHE A 108 12.90 -11.48 17.25
CA PHE A 108 11.69 -12.31 17.14
C PHE A 108 11.97 -13.78 16.82
N GLY A 109 13.16 -14.10 16.29
CA GLY A 109 13.62 -15.47 16.10
C GLY A 109 12.74 -16.34 15.20
N LEU A 110 12.00 -15.73 14.28
CA LEU A 110 11.04 -16.46 13.45
C LEU A 110 11.77 -17.26 12.39
N VAL A 111 11.43 -18.55 12.33
CA VAL A 111 11.90 -19.47 11.29
C VAL A 111 10.93 -19.45 10.12
N TYR A 112 11.46 -19.38 8.89
CA TYR A 112 10.62 -19.47 7.70
C TYR A 112 10.13 -20.91 7.48
N ASP A 113 8.81 -21.08 7.39
CA ASP A 113 8.16 -22.32 6.98
C ASP A 113 7.15 -21.99 5.87
N SER A 114 7.33 -22.55 4.68
CA SER A 114 6.53 -22.23 3.50
C SER A 114 5.05 -22.59 3.61
N VAL A 115 4.66 -23.52 4.48
CA VAL A 115 3.26 -23.97 4.60
C VAL A 115 2.54 -23.40 5.82
N ALA A 116 3.25 -22.71 6.71
CA ALA A 116 2.70 -22.16 7.94
C ALA A 116 2.19 -20.72 7.77
N THR A 117 0.90 -20.56 7.48
CA THR A 117 0.22 -19.25 7.56
C THR A 117 -0.53 -19.14 8.87
N SER A 118 -0.23 -18.13 9.69
CA SER A 118 -1.00 -17.82 10.88
C SER A 118 -1.02 -16.32 11.20
N PRO A 119 -1.98 -15.86 12.03
CA PRO A 119 -2.04 -14.47 12.48
C PRO A 119 -0.80 -14.09 13.32
N PRO A 120 -0.43 -12.80 13.41
CA PRO A 120 0.81 -12.36 14.05
C PRO A 120 1.08 -12.93 15.44
N ALA A 121 0.08 -12.90 16.33
CA ALA A 121 0.21 -13.42 17.70
C ALA A 121 0.58 -14.91 17.72
N ILE A 122 -0.09 -15.72 16.90
CA ILE A 122 0.14 -17.17 16.80
C ILE A 122 1.49 -17.46 16.14
N THR A 123 1.87 -16.68 15.12
CA THR A 123 3.16 -16.83 14.44
C THR A 123 4.33 -16.54 15.39
N VAL A 124 4.22 -15.49 16.22
CA VAL A 124 5.23 -15.18 17.24
C VAL A 124 5.27 -16.23 18.34
N GLU A 125 4.10 -16.73 18.80
CA GLU A 125 4.02 -17.79 19.80
C GLU A 125 4.70 -19.09 19.32
N ARG A 126 4.48 -19.48 18.06
CA ARG A 126 5.04 -20.70 17.47
C ARG A 126 6.50 -20.57 17.08
N GLY A 127 6.95 -19.36 16.79
CA GLY A 127 8.32 -19.09 16.32
C GLY A 127 8.56 -19.42 14.84
N TYR A 128 7.52 -19.68 14.05
CA TYR A 128 7.67 -19.94 12.61
C TYR A 128 6.46 -19.49 11.79
N GLY A 129 6.70 -19.16 10.51
CA GLY A 129 5.66 -18.76 9.57
C GLY A 129 6.18 -18.52 8.16
N ASN A 130 5.27 -18.39 7.21
CA ASN A 130 5.59 -18.12 5.82
C ASN A 130 5.68 -16.63 5.50
N CYS A 131 5.84 -16.29 4.22
CA CYS A 131 5.98 -14.90 3.77
C CYS A 131 4.79 -14.01 4.16
N LEU A 132 3.56 -14.54 4.11
CA LEU A 132 2.36 -13.79 4.48
C LEU A 132 2.29 -13.56 5.99
N ALA A 133 2.67 -14.54 6.79
CA ALA A 133 2.72 -14.43 8.25
C ALA A 133 3.78 -13.40 8.69
N LEU A 134 4.98 -13.44 8.12
CA LEU A 134 6.04 -12.46 8.42
C LEU A 134 5.68 -11.05 7.93
N THR A 135 5.11 -10.93 6.72
CA THR A 135 4.63 -9.64 6.18
C THR A 135 3.54 -9.03 7.07
N SER A 136 2.64 -9.87 7.56
CA SER A 136 1.57 -9.48 8.48
C SER A 136 2.10 -8.88 9.78
N ILE A 137 3.10 -9.52 10.39
CA ILE A 137 3.79 -9.00 11.57
C ILE A 137 4.49 -7.68 11.23
N PHE A 138 5.27 -7.65 10.15
CA PHE A 138 6.01 -6.45 9.74
C PHE A 138 5.07 -5.25 9.56
N ILE A 139 3.98 -5.40 8.81
CA ILE A 139 3.03 -4.32 8.55
C ILE A 139 2.40 -3.82 9.86
N GLY A 140 1.99 -4.72 10.74
CA GLY A 140 1.42 -4.35 12.03
C GLY A 140 2.41 -3.55 12.88
N LEU A 141 3.63 -4.06 13.06
CA LEU A 141 4.66 -3.37 13.85
C LEU A 141 5.08 -2.04 13.24
N ALA A 142 5.29 -2.00 11.93
CA ALA A 142 5.66 -0.79 11.20
C ALA A 142 4.62 0.33 11.42
N ARG A 143 3.33 0.00 11.33
CA ARG A 143 2.24 0.96 11.58
C ARG A 143 2.23 1.46 13.03
N GLU A 144 2.42 0.57 13.99
CA GLU A 144 2.45 0.90 15.42
C GLU A 144 3.63 1.80 15.82
N VAL A 145 4.72 1.80 15.05
CA VAL A 145 5.85 2.73 15.20
C VAL A 145 5.74 3.96 14.29
N GLY A 146 4.63 4.13 13.57
CA GLY A 146 4.37 5.31 12.74
C GLY A 146 4.96 5.28 11.32
N LEU A 147 5.38 4.10 10.84
CA LEU A 147 5.77 3.93 9.44
C LEU A 147 4.54 3.66 8.55
N VAL A 148 4.61 4.11 7.30
CA VAL A 148 3.57 3.84 6.29
C VAL A 148 3.84 2.48 5.65
N ALA A 149 3.12 1.45 6.08
CA ALA A 149 3.19 0.09 5.54
C ALA A 149 1.83 -0.41 5.04
N TYR A 150 1.81 -1.13 3.92
CA TYR A 150 0.59 -1.64 3.29
C TYR A 150 0.90 -2.92 2.51
N TYR A 151 -0.13 -3.76 2.32
CA TYR A 151 -0.02 -4.90 1.42
C TYR A 151 0.02 -4.41 -0.02
N VAL A 152 0.83 -5.10 -0.82
CA VAL A 152 0.87 -4.94 -2.27
C VAL A 152 0.34 -6.23 -2.88
N ASP A 153 -0.66 -6.10 -3.73
CA ASP A 153 -1.11 -7.23 -4.54
C ASP A 153 -0.01 -7.59 -5.54
N ALA A 154 0.52 -8.79 -5.36
CA ALA A 154 1.60 -9.32 -6.18
C ALA A 154 1.11 -10.41 -7.16
N SER A 155 -0.22 -10.57 -7.32
CA SER A 155 -0.84 -11.42 -8.36
C SER A 155 -0.39 -11.06 -9.79
N ASN A 156 0.02 -9.81 -10.01
CA ASN A 156 0.54 -9.34 -11.30
C ASN A 156 2.06 -9.59 -11.47
N ARG A 157 2.73 -10.17 -10.46
CA ARG A 157 4.14 -10.56 -10.46
C ARG A 157 4.22 -12.09 -10.45
N ILE A 158 3.90 -12.68 -11.60
CA ILE A 158 4.12 -14.10 -11.88
C ILE A 158 5.63 -14.35 -11.70
N ASN A 159 5.98 -15.33 -10.86
CA ASN A 159 7.33 -15.79 -10.47
C ASN A 159 8.45 -15.33 -11.42
N ASP A 160 9.28 -14.40 -10.95
CA ASP A 160 10.49 -14.00 -11.66
C ASP A 160 11.61 -14.96 -11.22
N LEU A 161 11.89 -15.97 -12.05
CA LEU A 161 13.01 -16.89 -11.83
C LEU A 161 14.31 -16.13 -12.13
N ARG A 162 14.97 -15.60 -11.09
CA ARG A 162 16.25 -14.93 -11.24
C ARG A 162 17.38 -15.90 -10.92
N ARG A 163 18.31 -16.07 -11.88
CA ARG A 163 19.52 -16.86 -11.67
C ARG A 163 20.61 -15.95 -11.14
N GLU A 164 21.06 -16.20 -9.92
CA GLU A 164 22.23 -15.56 -9.34
C GLU A 164 23.34 -16.61 -9.23
N GLU A 165 24.35 -16.47 -10.09
CA GLU A 165 25.52 -17.36 -10.16
C GLU A 165 25.13 -18.85 -10.35
N GLU A 166 25.22 -19.67 -9.29
CA GLU A 166 24.89 -21.11 -9.32
C GLU A 166 23.50 -21.42 -8.72
N ILE A 167 22.74 -20.41 -8.28
CA ILE A 167 21.47 -20.57 -7.56
C ILE A 167 20.30 -20.07 -8.42
N ILE A 168 19.22 -20.86 -8.48
CA ILE A 168 17.92 -20.42 -9.01
C ILE A 168 17.12 -19.90 -7.82
N VAL A 169 16.83 -18.59 -7.81
CA VAL A 169 15.99 -17.97 -6.80
C VAL A 169 14.56 -17.95 -7.34
N ASP A 170 13.70 -18.82 -6.80
CA ASP A 170 12.26 -18.73 -7.01
C ASP A 170 11.65 -17.82 -5.95
N SER A 171 11.41 -16.56 -6.31
CA SER A 171 10.58 -15.66 -5.50
C SER A 171 9.11 -15.89 -5.86
N GLY A 172 8.61 -17.08 -5.49
CA GLY A 172 7.24 -17.50 -5.75
C GLY A 172 6.23 -17.07 -4.69
N HIS A 173 4.95 -17.00 -5.08
CA HIS A 173 3.82 -16.78 -4.19
C HIS A 173 3.37 -18.07 -3.51
N ILE A 174 3.03 -17.99 -2.23
CA ILE A 174 2.23 -19.03 -1.56
C ILE A 174 0.76 -18.65 -1.74
N ALA A 175 0.06 -19.38 -2.61
CA ALA A 175 -1.39 -19.43 -2.60
C ALA A 175 -1.81 -20.54 -1.63
N GLY A 176 -2.46 -20.17 -0.52
CA GLY A 176 -3.14 -21.13 0.34
C GLY A 176 -4.43 -21.61 -0.34
N VAL A 177 -4.68 -22.91 -0.27
CA VAL A 177 -5.98 -23.52 -0.60
C VAL A 177 -7.02 -23.24 0.48
#